data_AF-A0A349AM23-F1
#
_entry.id   AF-A0A349AM23-F1
#
_cell.length_a   1.000
_cell.length_b   1.000
_cell.length_c   1.000
_cell.angle_alpha   90.00
_cell.angle_beta   90.00
_cell.angle_gamma   90.00
#
_symmetry.space_group_name_H-M   'P 1'
#
loop_
_entity.id
_entity.type
_entity.pdbx_description
1 polymer ?
#
loop_
_entity_poly.entity_id
_entity_poly.type
_entity_poly.pdbx_seq_one_letter_code
_entity_poly.pdbx_strand_id
1 'polypeptide(L)' 'MWDGGMVLTWILNWVMIIAFWVGIVILIAWGVTKLVKTGKTTGANSALEIAKERYARGEITREEFEQIKKDIE' A
#
# COMPACT_ATOMS: atom_id res chain seq x y z
N MET A 1 -4.84 51.17 6.40
CA MET A 1 -3.68 50.54 5.75
C MET A 1 -3.72 49.08 6.15
N TRP A 2 -4.25 48.23 5.28
CA TRP A 2 -4.44 46.81 5.60
C TRP A 2 -3.10 46.09 5.54
N ASP A 3 -2.80 45.37 6.61
CA ASP A 3 -1.53 44.70 6.84
C ASP A 3 -1.40 43.44 5.97
N GLY A 4 -1.11 43.65 4.68
CA GLY A 4 -0.89 42.58 3.70
C GLY A 4 0.28 41.66 4.05
N GLY A 5 1.16 42.08 4.97
CA GLY A 5 2.26 41.26 5.46
C GLY A 5 1.78 40.08 6.31
N MET A 6 0.71 40.26 7.08
CA MET A 6 0.19 39.23 8.00
C MET A 6 -0.53 38.10 7.28
N VAL A 7 -1.21 38.35 6.16
CA VAL A 7 -1.87 37.28 5.38
C VAL A 7 -0.86 36.42 4.63
N LEU A 8 0.23 37.01 4.13
CA LEU A 8 1.28 36.27 3.42
C LEU A 8 2.01 35.30 4.35
N THR A 9 2.35 35.72 5.58
CA THR A 9 3.03 34.87 6.56
C THR A 9 2.15 33.72 7.02
N TRP A 10 0.85 33.94 7.18
CA TRP A 10 -0.11 32.88 7.47
C TRP A 10 -0.18 31.85 6.35
N ILE A 11 -0.32 32.29 5.10
CA ILE A 11 -0.38 31.37 3.94
C ILE A 11 0.91 30.56 3.83
N LEU A 12 2.08 31.19 3.97
CA LEU A 12 3.37 30.50 3.92
C LEU A 12 3.51 29.41 5.00
N ASN A 13 3.01 29.68 6.22
CA ASN A 13 3.06 28.71 7.31
C ASN A 13 2.17 27.48 7.03
N TRP A 14 0.96 27.70 6.51
CA TRP A 14 0.06 26.60 6.11
C TRP A 14 0.64 25.77 4.96
N VAL A 15 1.26 26.42 3.98
CA VAL A 15 1.93 25.73 2.86
C VAL A 15 3.06 24.84 3.37
N MET A 16 3.86 25.30 4.33
CA MET A 16 4.94 24.50 4.92
C MET A 16 4.43 23.25 5.65
N ILE A 17 3.33 23.38 6.40
CA ILE A 17 2.68 22.25 7.09
C ILE A 17 2.16 21.22 6.08
N ILE A 18 1.48 21.67 5.03
CA ILE A 18 0.97 20.78 3.98
C ILE A 18 2.13 20.08 3.26
N ALA A 19 3.19 20.82 2.92
CA ALA A 19 4.38 20.25 2.30
C ALA A 19 5.04 19.17 3.17
N PHE A 20 5.10 19.39 4.49
CA PHE A 20 5.60 18.39 5.45
C PHE A 20 4.75 17.11 5.44
N TRP A 21 3.42 17.22 5.50
CA TRP A 21 2.52 16.08 5.43
C TRP A 21 2.59 15.34 4.10
N VAL A 22 2.67 16.08 2.98
CA VAL A 22 2.88 15.50 1.65
C VAL A 22 4.19 14.70 1.60
N GLY A 23 5.26 15.25 2.18
CA GLY A 23 6.54 14.55 2.33
C GLY A 23 6.40 13.24 3.12
N ILE A 24 5.67 13.25 4.24
CA ILE A 24 5.38 12.04 5.03
C ILE A 24 4.61 11.01 4.20
N VAL A 25 3.56 11.42 3.50
CA VAL A 25 2.76 10.51 2.66
C VAL A 25 3.62 9.88 1.57
N ILE A 26 4.49 10.66 0.92
CA ILE A 26 5.44 10.16 -0.07
C ILE A 26 6.41 9.16 0.56
N LEU A 27 6.94 9.46 1.75
CA LEU A 27 7.88 8.58 2.46
C LEU A 27 7.22 7.25 2.85
N ILE A 28 5.98 7.29 3.36
CA ILE A 28 5.20 6.10 3.69
C ILE A 28 4.89 5.31 2.41
N ALA A 29 4.40 5.96 1.35
CA ALA A 29 4.11 5.31 0.07
C ALA A 29 5.36 4.68 -0.54
N TRP A 30 6.51 5.34 -0.47
CA TRP A 30 7.79 4.80 -0.92
C TRP A 30 8.24 3.62 -0.07
N GLY A 31 8.08 3.70 1.26
CA GLY A 31 8.37 2.60 2.17
C GLY A 31 7.51 1.37 1.88
N VAL A 32 6.19 1.55 1.77
CA VAL A 32 5.23 0.49 1.44
C VAL A 32 5.51 -0.10 0.06
N THR A 33 5.73 0.72 -0.97
CA THR A 33 6.04 0.20 -2.31
C THR A 33 7.37 -0.55 -2.36
N LYS A 34 8.36 -0.20 -1.53
CA LYS A 34 9.62 -0.94 -1.39
C LYS A 34 9.42 -2.26 -0.65
N LEU A 35 8.64 -2.28 0.43
CA LEU A 35 8.25 -3.49 1.15
C LEU A 35 7.41 -4.43 0.28
N VAL A 36 6.46 -3.90 -0.47
CA VAL A 36 5.61 -4.66 -1.41
C VAL A 36 6.41 -5.14 -2.62
N LYS A 37 7.37 -4.35 -3.15
CA LYS A 37 8.27 -4.82 -4.22
C LYS A 37 9.27 -5.86 -3.74
N THR A 38 9.75 -5.80 -2.50
CA THR A 38 10.58 -6.86 -1.90
C THR A 38 9.74 -8.10 -1.56
N GLY A 39 8.44 -7.95 -1.26
CA GLY A 39 7.48 -9.07 -1.15
C GLY A 39 7.05 -9.65 -2.51
N LYS A 40 7.33 -8.95 -3.61
CA LYS A 40 7.13 -9.44 -4.99
C LYS A 40 8.28 -10.34 -5.46
N THR A 41 8.90 -11.07 -4.54
CA THR A 41 9.65 -12.30 -4.82
C THR A 41 8.86 -13.55 -4.43
N THR A 42 7.62 -13.41 -3.95
CA THR A 42 6.80 -14.57 -3.55
C THR A 42 5.55 -14.67 -4.42
N GLY A 43 5.74 -14.99 -5.71
CA GLY A 43 4.65 -15.48 -6.56
C GLY A 43 3.89 -16.65 -5.91
N ALA A 44 4.56 -17.41 -5.03
CA ALA A 44 3.98 -18.45 -4.20
C ALA A 44 2.94 -17.97 -3.18
N ASN A 45 3.16 -16.82 -2.51
CA ASN A 45 2.27 -16.35 -1.44
C ASN A 45 1.01 -15.73 -2.02
N SER A 46 1.12 -14.95 -3.11
CA SER A 46 -0.08 -14.44 -3.78
C SER A 46 -0.92 -15.54 -4.41
N ALA A 47 -0.30 -16.58 -4.99
CA ALA A 47 -1.05 -17.69 -5.57
C ALA A 47 -1.73 -18.54 -4.48
N LEU A 48 -1.07 -18.79 -3.34
CA LEU A 48 -1.68 -19.44 -2.17
C LEU A 48 -2.79 -18.59 -1.54
N GLU A 49 -2.61 -17.27 -1.39
CA GLU A 49 -3.62 -16.37 -0.85
C GLU A 49 -4.86 -16.29 -1.75
N ILE A 50 -4.66 -16.20 -3.07
CA ILE A 50 -5.76 -16.22 -4.05
C ILE A 50 -6.49 -17.58 -4.02
N ALA A 51 -5.77 -18.70 -3.94
CA ALA A 51 -6.38 -20.02 -3.82
C ALA A 51 -7.17 -20.16 -2.51
N LYS A 52 -6.63 -19.66 -1.39
CA LYS A 52 -7.30 -19.67 -0.08
C LYS A 52 -8.58 -18.85 -0.07
N GLU A 53 -8.57 -17.68 -0.70
CA GLU A 53 -9.77 -16.83 -0.81
C GLU A 53 -10.87 -17.53 -1.61
N ARG A 54 -10.54 -18.17 -2.74
CA ARG A 54 -11.51 -18.92 -3.55
C ARG A 54 -12.05 -20.17 -2.86
N TYR A 55 -11.21 -20.86 -2.08
CA TYR A 55 -11.64 -21.98 -1.26
C TYR A 55 -12.64 -21.55 -0.19
N ALA A 56 -12.40 -20.41 0.47
CA ALA A 56 -13.32 -19.84 1.45
C ALA A 56 -14.65 -19.39 0.83
N ARG A 57 -14.62 -18.93 -0.43
CA ARG A 57 -15.82 -18.62 -1.23
C ARG A 57 -16.54 -19.87 -1.74
N GLY A 58 -15.94 -21.06 -1.62
CA GLY A 58 -16.48 -22.32 -2.13
C GLY A 58 -16.39 -22.46 -3.65
N GLU A 59 -15.61 -21.61 -4.31
CA GLU A 59 -15.43 -21.61 -5.78
C GLU A 59 -14.48 -22.71 -6.25
N ILE A 60 -13.61 -23.20 -5.37
CA ILE A 60 -12.70 -24.33 -5.63
C ILE A 60 -12.86 -25.39 -4.54
N THR A 61 -12.67 -26.65 -4.92
CA THR A 61 -12.75 -27.76 -3.98
C THR A 61 -11.44 -27.91 -3.18
N ARG A 62 -11.49 -28.69 -2.08
CA ARG A 62 -10.29 -28.99 -1.28
C ARG A 62 -9.20 -29.67 -2.10
N GLU A 63 -9.58 -30.48 -3.08
CA GLU A 63 -8.63 -31.19 -3.96
C GLU A 63 -7.89 -30.23 -4.88
N GLU A 64 -8.58 -29.24 -5.46
CA GLU A 64 -7.95 -28.20 -6.29
C GLU A 64 -7.04 -27.29 -5.45
N PHE A 65 -7.45 -26.93 -4.23
CA PHE A 65 -6.62 -26.18 -3.31
C PHE A 65 -5.32 -26.93 -2.95
N GLU A 66 -5.41 -28.23 -2.66
CA GLU A 66 -4.25 -29.06 -2.34
C GLU A 66 -3.32 -29.26 -3.54
N GLN A 67 -3.85 -29.34 -4.77
CA GLN A 67 -3.03 -29.39 -5.99
C GLN A 67 -2.25 -28.09 -6.19
N ILE A 68 -2.92 -26.94 -6.08
CA ILE A 68 -2.27 -25.62 -6.20
C ILE A 68 -1.20 -25.45 -5.12
N LYS A 69 -1.48 -25.90 -3.89
CA LYS A 69 -0.52 -25.87 -2.79
C LYS A 69 0.74 -26.71 -3.07
N LYS A 70 0.57 -27.89 -3.66
CA LYS A 70 1.67 -28.79 -4.04
C LYS A 70 2.46 -28.34 -5.26
N ASP A 71 1.83 -27.57 -6.15
CA ASP A 71 2.47 -27.03 -7.35
C ASP A 71 3.32 -25.79 -7.03
N ILE A 72 2.96 -25.07 -5.97
CA ILE A 72 3.63 -23.85 -5.50
C ILE A 72 4.79 -24.14 -4.53
N GLU A 73 4.75 -25.28 -3.83
CA GLU A 73 5.79 -25.76 -2.91
C GLU A 73 6.95 -26.44 -3.67
#